data_AF-A0A077UM88-F1
#
_entry.id   AF-A0A077UM88-F1
#
_cell.length_a   1.000
_cell.length_b   1.000
_cell.length_c   1.000
_cell.angle_alpha   90.00
_cell.angle_beta   90.00
_cell.angle_gamma   90.00
#
_symmetry.space_group_name_H-M   'P 1'
#
loop_
_entity.id
_entity.type
_entity.pdbx_description
1 polymer ?
#
loop_
_entity_poly.entity_id
_entity_poly.type
_entity_poly.pdbx_seq_one_letter_code
_entity_poly.pdbx_strand_id
1 'polypeptide(L)' 'MTRERRSFSSEFKLQIVRLYENGKPRNEIIREYELTSLTLGKWIKQH' A
#
# COMPACT_ATOMS: atom_id res chain seq x y z
N MET A 1 18.86 -3.99 -16.53
CA MET A 1 17.39 -3.93 -16.63
C MET A 1 16.87 -2.93 -15.62
N THR A 2 16.29 -1.81 -16.06
CA THR A 2 15.71 -0.79 -15.18
C THR A 2 14.33 -1.26 -14.72
N ARG A 3 14.16 -1.47 -13.41
CA ARG A 3 12.86 -1.83 -12.83
C ARG A 3 11.94 -0.63 -12.92
N GLU A 4 10.87 -0.72 -13.71
CA GLU A 4 9.93 0.39 -13.85
C GLU A 4 9.29 0.74 -12.50
N ARG A 5 9.27 2.04 -12.20
CA ARG A 5 8.77 2.52 -10.92
C ARG A 5 7.24 2.56 -11.00
N ARG A 6 6.58 1.68 -10.25
CA ARG A 6 5.12 1.72 -10.10
C ARG A 6 4.72 3.04 -9.44
N SER A 7 3.92 3.83 -10.15
CA SER A 7 3.32 5.07 -9.64
C SER A 7 1.89 4.79 -9.21
N PHE A 8 1.60 5.02 -7.93
CA PHE A 8 0.25 4.91 -7.38
C PHE A 8 -0.33 6.31 -7.16
N SER A 9 -1.59 6.52 -7.53
CA SER A 9 -2.31 7.77 -7.27
C SER A 9 -2.46 8.01 -5.76
N SER A 10 -2.56 9.27 -5.35
CA SER A 10 -2.74 9.61 -3.93
C SER A 10 -4.04 9.06 -3.35
N GLU A 11 -5.12 9.04 -4.14
CA GLU A 11 -6.41 8.47 -3.74
C GLU A 11 -6.31 6.96 -3.46
N PHE A 12 -5.59 6.23 -4.31
CA PHE A 12 -5.36 4.80 -4.10
C PHE A 12 -4.57 4.54 -2.81
N LYS A 13 -3.53 5.33 -2.54
CA LYS A 13 -2.76 5.21 -1.29
C LYS A 13 -3.65 5.41 -0.06
N LEU A 14 -4.50 6.43 -0.09
CA LEU A 14 -5.48 6.71 0.96
C LEU A 14 -6.47 5.56 1.16
N GLN A 15 -7.01 4.98 0.08
CA GLN A 15 -7.90 3.83 0.17
C GLN A 15 -7.21 2.64 0.86
N ILE A 16 -5.97 2.34 0.48
CA ILE A 16 -5.19 1.25 1.04
C ILE A 16 -4.86 1.47 2.53
N VAL A 17 -4.49 2.70 2.92
CA VAL A 17 -4.25 3.05 4.33
C VAL A 17 -5.54 2.93 5.15
N ARG A 18 -6.67 3.42 4.62
CA ARG A 18 -7.98 3.27 5.28
C ARG A 18 -8.37 1.81 5.46
N LEU A 19 -8.09 0.92 4.51
CA LEU A 19 -8.35 -0.52 4.67
C LEU A 19 -7.57 -1.09 5.86
N TYR A 20 -6.30 -0.69 6.01
CA TYR A 20 -5.48 -1.09 7.14
C TYR A 20 -6.01 -0.52 8.47
N GLU A 21 -6.41 0.75 8.51
CA GLU A 21 -7.00 1.40 9.69
C GLU A 21 -8.34 0.78 10.10
N ASN A 22 -9.13 0.31 9.14
CA ASN A 22 -10.36 -0.45 9.38
C ASN A 22 -10.12 -1.87 9.91
N GLY A 23 -8.87 -2.24 10.20
CA GLY A 23 -8.51 -3.53 10.81
C GLY A 23 -8.20 -4.64 9.80
N LYS A 24 -8.15 -4.35 8.50
CA LYS A 24 -7.74 -5.35 7.51
C LYS A 24 -6.25 -5.69 7.69
N PRO A 25 -5.88 -6.97 7.81
CA PRO A 25 -4.51 -7.34 8.10
C PRO A 25 -3.59 -6.98 6.94
N ARG A 26 -2.41 -6.44 7.29
CA ARG A 26 -1.38 -5.99 6.34
C ARG A 26 -1.05 -7.03 5.26
N ASN A 27 -0.98 -8.31 5.64
CA ASN A 27 -0.64 -9.41 4.74
C ASN A 27 -1.69 -9.65 3.66
N GLU A 28 -2.97 -9.41 3.97
CA GLU A 28 -4.06 -9.58 3.03
C GLU A 28 -4.04 -8.45 1.99
N ILE A 29 -3.89 -7.20 2.45
CA ILE A 29 -3.72 -6.02 1.59
C ILE A 29 -2.51 -6.19 0.66
N ILE A 30 -1.39 -6.68 1.19
CA ILE A 30 -0.18 -6.95 0.41
C ILE A 30 -0.44 -7.96 -0.70
N ARG A 31 -1.17 -9.05 -0.40
CA ARG A 31 -1.47 -10.11 -1.37
C ARG A 31 -2.48 -9.67 -2.42
N GLU A 32 -3.55 -9.02 -2.00
CA GLU A 32 -4.66 -8.61 -2.87
C GLU A 32 -4.25 -7.53 -3.87
N TYR A 33 -3.41 -6.58 -3.43
CA TYR A 33 -2.97 -5.45 -4.26
C TYR A 33 -1.52 -5.59 -4.75
N GLU A 34 -0.91 -6.77 -4.59
CA GLU A 34 0.49 -7.07 -4.94
C GLU A 34 1.49 -5.99 -4.48
N LEU A 35 1.25 -5.47 -3.28
CA LEU A 35 2.06 -4.42 -2.67
C LEU A 35 3.23 -5.02 -1.90
N THR A 36 4.35 -4.33 -1.87
CA THR A 36 5.44 -4.72 -0.95
C THR A 36 5.11 -4.23 0.46
N SER A 37 5.45 -5.02 1.47
CA SER A 37 5.30 -4.62 2.89
C SER A 37 5.89 -3.24 3.15
N LEU A 38 7.10 -2.97 2.65
CA LEU A 38 7.77 -1.68 2.77
C LEU A 38 6.94 -0.51 2.20
N THR A 39 6.29 -0.72 1.05
CA THR A 39 5.47 0.29 0.39
C THR A 39 4.27 0.67 1.26
N LEU A 40 3.54 -0.34 1.76
CA LEU A 40 2.39 -0.13 2.65
C LEU A 40 2.81 0.56 3.95
N GLY A 41 3.94 0.13 4.54
CA GLY A 41 4.47 0.76 5.76
C GLY A 41 4.87 2.23 5.56
N LYS A 42 5.41 2.58 4.39
CA LYS A 42 5.70 3.98 4.03
C LYS A 42 4.42 4.81 3.95
N TRP A 43 3.35 4.26 3.38
CA TRP A 43 2.08 4.98 3.23
C TRP A 43 1.39 5.21 4.57
N ILE A 44 1.36 4.20 5.45
CA ILE A 44 0.84 4.30 6.82
C ILE A 44 1.63 5.30 7.68
N LYS A 45 2.93 5.49 7.42
CA LYS A 45 3.74 6.48 8.16
C LYS A 45 3.56 7.91 7.61
N GLN A 46 3.15 8.04 6.35
CA GLN A 46 3.06 9.31 5.65
C GLN A 46 1.66 9.94 5.71
N HIS A 47 0.65 9.13 6.09
CA HIS A 47 -0.73 9.54 6.38
C HIS A 47 -0.99 9.30 7.86
#